data_AF-A0A0B1S283-F1
#
_entry.id   AF-A0A0B1S283-F1
#
_cell.length_a   1.000
_cell.length_b   1.000
_cell.length_c   1.000
_cell.angle_alpha   90.00
_cell.angle_beta   90.00
_cell.angle_gamma   90.00
#
_symmetry.space_group_name_H-M   'P 1'
#
loop_
_entity.id
_entity.type
_entity.pdbx_description
1 polymer ?
#
loop_
_entity_poly.entity_id
_entity_poly.type
_entity_poly.pdbx_seq_one_letter_code
_entity_poly.pdbx_strand_id
1 'polypeptide(L)'
;LYPSHAVAVGICASFVSVIGHAWLSPKLEKRFKLFDTCGVHNLHGIPGILAGVFSIIFALGYEPESYGKTLYHIYPYFEGGPMQGDRNRETQALYQLAGMGTALGMAVVGGLITGLILQIRIINQIDDPDTAHHDINYYAQSEFNFLSKYQRAREQELLERERLHEIY
;
A
#
# COMPACT_ATOMS: atom_id res chain seq x y z
N LEU A 1 -7.82 -28.16 -3.98
CA LEU A 1 -8.39 -26.79 -4.13
C LEU A 1 -9.06 -26.66 -5.49
N TYR A 2 -10.26 -26.05 -5.55
CA TYR A 2 -10.99 -25.87 -6.81
C TYR A 2 -10.54 -24.60 -7.54
N PRO A 3 -10.26 -24.65 -8.87
CA PRO A 3 -9.89 -23.46 -9.65
C PRO A 3 -10.91 -22.32 -9.57
N SER A 4 -12.20 -22.65 -9.42
CA SER A 4 -13.28 -21.68 -9.25
C SER A 4 -13.06 -20.76 -8.04
N HIS A 5 -12.51 -21.27 -6.94
CA HIS A 5 -12.24 -20.46 -5.75
C HIS A 5 -11.09 -19.47 -5.99
N ALA A 6 -10.08 -19.84 -6.77
CA ALA A 6 -9.02 -18.91 -7.14
C ALA A 6 -9.54 -17.77 -8.03
N VAL A 7 -10.41 -18.09 -8.99
CA VAL A 7 -11.09 -17.09 -9.83
C VAL A 7 -11.94 -16.15 -8.98
N ALA A 8 -12.71 -16.70 -8.02
CA ALA A 8 -13.52 -15.90 -7.11
C ALA A 8 -12.67 -14.92 -6.27
N VAL A 9 -11.55 -15.38 -5.71
CA VAL A 9 -10.61 -14.52 -4.96
C VAL A 9 -10.08 -13.40 -5.87
N GLY A 10 -9.70 -13.71 -7.10
CA GLY A 10 -9.22 -12.71 -8.07
C GLY A 10 -10.27 -11.64 -8.39
N ILE A 11 -11.52 -12.06 -8.62
CA ILE A 11 -12.64 -11.13 -8.85
C ILE A 11 -12.82 -10.23 -7.61
N CYS A 12 -12.92 -10.80 -6.41
CA CYS A 12 -13.05 -10.02 -5.17
C CYS A 12 -11.92 -9.01 -4.99
N ALA A 13 -10.66 -9.43 -5.20
CA ALA A 13 -9.50 -8.56 -5.11
C ALA A 13 -9.56 -7.40 -6.12
N SER A 14 -9.99 -7.67 -7.36
CA SER A 14 -10.14 -6.62 -8.38
C SER A 14 -11.21 -5.58 -7.99
N PHE A 15 -12.38 -6.01 -7.51
CA PHE A 15 -13.44 -5.10 -7.08
C PHE A 15 -12.96 -4.21 -5.94
N VAL A 16 -12.34 -4.80 -4.92
CA VAL A 16 -11.79 -4.07 -3.79
C VAL A 16 -10.71 -3.08 -4.24
N SER A 17 -9.85 -3.46 -5.18
CA SER A 17 -8.81 -2.57 -5.71
C SER A 17 -9.41 -1.37 -6.47
N VAL A 18 -10.37 -1.60 -7.37
CA VAL A 18 -11.03 -0.53 -8.12
C VAL A 18 -11.79 0.42 -7.19
N ILE A 19 -12.55 -0.13 -6.24
CA ILE A 19 -13.26 0.65 -5.20
C ILE A 19 -12.28 1.49 -4.38
N GLY A 20 -11.14 0.89 -4.02
CA GLY A 20 -10.06 1.56 -3.29
C GLY A 20 -9.53 2.77 -4.04
N HIS A 21 -9.17 2.61 -5.30
CA HIS A 21 -8.67 3.72 -6.12
C HIS A 21 -9.74 4.79 -6.34
N ALA A 22 -10.98 4.39 -6.65
CA ALA A 22 -12.05 5.32 -6.98
C ALA A 22 -12.50 6.16 -5.77
N TRP A 23 -12.56 5.57 -4.57
CA TRP A 23 -13.20 6.22 -3.42
C TRP A 23 -12.40 6.22 -2.14
N LEU A 24 -11.51 5.25 -1.90
CA LEU A 24 -10.75 5.19 -0.66
C LEU A 24 -9.55 6.15 -0.71
N SER A 25 -8.71 6.08 -1.76
CA SER A 25 -7.54 6.96 -1.89
C SER A 25 -7.88 8.44 -1.76
N PRO A 26 -8.90 8.98 -2.48
CA PRO A 26 -9.26 10.39 -2.34
C PRO A 26 -9.70 10.75 -0.91
N LYS A 27 -10.36 9.82 -0.20
CA LYS A 27 -10.78 10.04 1.18
C LYS A 27 -9.60 10.02 2.15
N LEU A 28 -8.67 9.07 1.99
CA LEU A 28 -7.46 8.97 2.82
C LEU A 28 -6.60 10.22 2.67
N GLU A 29 -6.41 10.69 1.44
CA GLU A 29 -5.66 11.90 1.15
C GLU A 29 -6.34 13.14 1.77
N LYS A 30 -7.63 13.35 1.50
CA LYS A 30 -8.35 14.55 1.96
C LYS A 30 -8.50 14.62 3.49
N ARG A 31 -8.73 13.48 4.15
CA ARG A 31 -9.10 13.42 5.58
C ARG A 31 -7.91 13.14 6.49
N PHE A 32 -6.99 12.28 6.06
CA PHE A 32 -5.90 11.78 6.89
C PHE A 32 -4.53 12.27 6.40
N LYS A 33 -4.46 12.98 5.27
CA LYS A 33 -3.20 13.43 4.65
C LYS A 33 -2.25 12.27 4.35
N LEU A 34 -2.83 11.11 4.04
CA LEU A 34 -2.11 9.93 3.59
C LEU A 34 -2.07 9.94 2.06
N PHE A 35 -0.92 10.31 1.51
CA PHE A 35 -0.69 10.37 0.08
C PHE A 35 -0.17 9.01 -0.40
N ASP A 36 -0.79 8.46 -1.44
CA ASP A 36 -0.45 7.18 -2.05
C ASP A 36 -0.40 7.35 -3.57
N THR A 37 0.73 7.84 -4.07
CA THR A 37 0.93 8.27 -5.47
C THR A 37 0.56 7.20 -6.49
N CYS A 38 0.89 5.94 -6.22
CA CYS A 38 0.64 4.82 -7.13
C CYS A 38 -0.57 3.97 -6.71
N GLY A 39 -1.27 4.32 -5.64
CA GLY A 39 -2.37 3.52 -5.11
C GLY A 39 -1.94 2.16 -4.57
N VAL A 40 -0.70 2.03 -4.05
CA VAL A 40 -0.16 0.74 -3.59
C VAL A 40 -0.97 0.16 -2.43
N HIS A 41 -1.64 0.99 -1.64
CA HIS A 41 -2.57 0.53 -0.61
C HIS A 41 -3.72 -0.27 -1.21
N ASN A 42 -4.26 0.16 -2.35
CA ASN A 42 -5.42 -0.47 -3.00
C ASN A 42 -5.02 -1.62 -3.93
N LEU A 43 -3.81 -1.61 -4.48
CA LEU A 43 -3.33 -2.68 -5.37
C LEU A 43 -2.61 -3.81 -4.61
N HIS A 44 -1.86 -3.47 -3.56
CA HIS A 44 -1.07 -4.43 -2.80
C HIS A 44 -1.60 -4.62 -1.38
N GLY A 45 -1.82 -3.52 -0.65
CA GLY A 45 -2.17 -3.56 0.77
C GLY A 45 -3.47 -4.31 1.06
N ILE A 46 -4.60 -3.77 0.62
CA ILE A 46 -5.92 -4.34 0.90
C ILE A 46 -6.08 -5.72 0.23
N PRO A 47 -5.73 -5.91 -1.06
CA PRO A 47 -5.76 -7.25 -1.67
C PRO A 47 -4.87 -8.27 -0.94
N GLY A 48 -3.73 -7.85 -0.41
CA GLY A 48 -2.85 -8.70 0.40
C GLY A 48 -3.47 -9.11 1.74
N ILE A 49 -4.11 -8.17 2.44
CA ILE A 49 -4.88 -8.48 3.67
C ILE A 49 -6.01 -9.46 3.36
N LEU A 50 -6.75 -9.22 2.27
CA LEU A 50 -7.84 -10.09 1.83
C LEU A 50 -7.32 -11.50 1.52
N ALA A 51 -6.16 -11.63 0.86
CA ALA A 51 -5.51 -12.91 0.61
C ALA A 51 -5.11 -13.62 1.92
N GLY A 52 -4.59 -12.89 2.91
CA GLY A 52 -4.31 -13.42 4.25
C GLY A 52 -5.56 -13.98 4.93
N VAL A 53 -6.67 -13.23 4.89
CA VAL A 53 -7.97 -13.67 5.42
C VAL A 53 -8.47 -14.92 4.70
N PHE A 54 -8.43 -14.95 3.36
CA PHE A 54 -8.80 -16.15 2.61
C PHE A 54 -7.91 -17.34 2.91
N SER A 55 -6.61 -17.11 3.17
CA SER A 55 -5.73 -18.20 3.58
C SER A 55 -6.12 -18.82 4.92
N ILE A 56 -6.63 -18.03 5.87
CA ILE A 56 -7.17 -18.52 7.15
C ILE A 56 -8.44 -19.33 6.88
N ILE A 57 -9.36 -18.79 6.07
CA ILE A 57 -10.63 -19.45 5.71
C ILE A 57 -10.35 -20.80 5.03
N PHE A 58 -9.40 -20.87 4.11
CA PHE A 58 -9.06 -22.11 3.41
C PHE A 58 -8.37 -23.13 4.33
N ALA A 59 -7.50 -22.69 5.24
CA ALA A 59 -6.89 -23.59 6.22
C ALA A 59 -7.95 -24.28 7.11
N LEU A 60 -9.01 -23.56 7.49
CA LEU A 60 -10.11 -24.10 8.28
C LEU A 60 -11.12 -24.90 7.45
N GLY A 61 -11.49 -24.38 6.27
CA GLY A 61 -12.65 -24.85 5.51
C GLY A 61 -12.39 -26.06 4.62
N TYR A 62 -11.14 -26.37 4.30
CA TYR A 62 -10.82 -27.57 3.52
C TYR A 62 -10.38 -28.72 4.41
N GLU A 63 -10.85 -29.91 4.05
CA GLU A 63 -10.29 -31.14 4.61
C GLU A 63 -8.86 -31.37 4.10
N PRO A 64 -7.92 -31.85 4.93
CA PRO A 64 -6.51 -32.04 4.56
C PRO A 64 -6.34 -32.90 3.29
N GLU A 65 -7.20 -33.89 3.10
CA GLU A 65 -7.21 -34.80 1.94
C GLU A 65 -7.51 -34.05 0.63
N SER A 66 -8.24 -32.92 0.70
CA SER A 66 -8.57 -32.08 -0.47
C SER A 66 -7.37 -31.35 -1.05
N TYR A 67 -6.28 -31.23 -0.29
CA TYR A 67 -4.99 -30.73 -0.76
C TYR A 67 -4.16 -31.81 -1.45
N GLY A 68 -4.46 -33.09 -1.21
CA GLY A 68 -3.75 -34.22 -1.79
C GLY A 68 -2.23 -34.11 -1.58
N LYS A 69 -1.46 -34.35 -2.65
CA LYS A 69 0.01 -34.36 -2.60
C LYS A 69 0.64 -33.01 -2.23
N THR A 70 -0.12 -31.91 -2.30
CA THR A 70 0.44 -30.57 -2.04
C THR A 70 0.33 -30.13 -0.58
N LEU A 71 -0.38 -30.87 0.29
CA LEU A 71 -0.60 -30.47 1.68
C LEU A 71 0.70 -30.09 2.40
N TYR A 72 1.68 -30.98 2.40
CA TYR A 72 2.97 -30.76 3.07
C TYR A 72 3.90 -29.81 2.32
N HIS A 73 3.59 -29.45 1.07
CA HIS A 73 4.32 -28.42 0.35
C HIS A 73 3.86 -27.02 0.78
N ILE A 74 2.55 -26.82 0.98
CA ILE A 74 1.99 -25.53 1.41
C ILE A 74 1.99 -25.37 2.93
N TYR A 75 1.83 -26.47 3.68
CA TYR A 75 1.85 -26.53 5.15
C TYR A 75 2.89 -27.57 5.60
N PRO A 76 4.19 -27.24 5.57
CA PRO A 76 5.25 -28.21 5.87
C PRO A 76 5.20 -28.82 7.27
N TYR A 77 4.69 -28.07 8.24
CA TYR A 77 4.53 -28.47 9.63
C TYR A 77 3.15 -29.06 9.95
N PHE A 78 2.36 -29.43 8.92
CA PHE A 78 1.10 -30.13 9.15
C PHE A 78 1.36 -31.53 9.71
N GLU A 79 0.48 -31.98 10.61
CA GLU A 79 0.59 -33.28 11.27
C GLU A 79 0.68 -34.45 10.27
N GLY A 80 1.52 -35.44 10.58
CA GLY A 80 1.80 -36.57 9.70
C GLY A 80 2.71 -36.27 8.50
N GLY A 81 3.22 -35.04 8.39
CA GLY A 81 4.13 -34.61 7.32
C GLY A 81 5.59 -35.00 7.52
N PRO A 82 6.44 -34.86 6.48
CA PRO A 82 7.86 -35.23 6.51
C PRO A 82 8.69 -34.41 7.51
N MET A 83 8.24 -33.19 7.86
CA MET A 83 8.91 -32.37 8.88
C MET A 83 8.49 -32.71 10.32
N GLN A 84 7.69 -33.76 10.53
CA GLN A 84 7.20 -34.17 11.85
C GLN A 84 6.53 -33.02 12.62
N GLY A 85 5.78 -32.18 11.91
CA GLY A 85 5.02 -31.11 12.53
C GLY A 85 3.80 -31.63 13.29
N ASP A 86 3.22 -30.75 14.10
CA ASP A 86 2.11 -31.02 15.02
C ASP A 86 0.88 -30.15 14.74
N ARG A 87 0.85 -29.48 13.58
CA ARG A 87 -0.22 -28.54 13.25
C ARG A 87 -1.40 -29.26 12.61
N ASN A 88 -2.57 -29.08 13.20
CA ASN A 88 -3.85 -29.37 12.56
C ASN A 88 -4.38 -28.10 11.83
N ARG A 89 -5.59 -28.18 11.30
CA ARG A 89 -6.25 -27.06 10.58
C ARG A 89 -6.38 -25.78 11.41
N GLU A 90 -6.80 -25.91 12.66
CA GLU A 90 -7.01 -24.77 13.56
C GLU A 90 -5.69 -24.09 13.88
N THR A 91 -4.69 -24.88 14.28
CA THR A 91 -3.35 -24.37 14.55
C THR A 91 -2.75 -23.74 13.30
N GLN A 92 -2.88 -24.36 12.12
CA GLN A 92 -2.38 -23.81 10.87
C GLN A 92 -3.06 -22.47 10.54
N ALA A 93 -4.37 -22.32 10.77
CA ALA A 93 -5.09 -21.07 10.60
C ALA A 93 -4.59 -19.97 11.56
N LEU A 94 -4.29 -20.31 12.81
CA LEU A 94 -3.66 -19.40 13.77
C LEU A 94 -2.28 -18.95 13.31
N TYR A 95 -1.48 -19.84 12.71
CA TYR A 95 -0.20 -19.45 12.11
C TYR A 95 -0.35 -18.51 10.90
N GLN A 96 -1.39 -18.67 10.07
CA GLN A 96 -1.66 -17.72 8.98
C GLN A 96 -2.05 -16.35 9.54
N LEU A 97 -2.87 -16.31 10.59
CA LEU A 97 -3.24 -15.07 11.29
C LEU A 97 -2.01 -14.40 11.91
N ALA A 98 -1.18 -15.17 12.61
CA ALA A 98 0.06 -14.69 13.22
C ALA A 98 1.02 -14.15 12.15
N GLY A 99 1.21 -14.86 11.04
CA GLY A 99 2.04 -14.41 9.92
C GLY A 99 1.54 -13.11 9.30
N MET A 100 0.23 -12.97 9.08
CA MET A 100 -0.37 -11.72 8.62
C MET A 100 -0.14 -10.58 9.62
N GLY A 101 -0.34 -10.83 10.91
CA GLY A 101 -0.10 -9.86 11.98
C GLY A 101 1.36 -9.42 12.07
N THR A 102 2.29 -10.36 12.00
CA THR A 102 3.74 -10.08 11.97
C THR A 102 4.11 -9.23 10.76
N ALA A 103 3.62 -9.58 9.56
CA ALA A 103 3.89 -8.82 8.35
C ALA A 103 3.37 -7.37 8.44
N LEU A 104 2.14 -7.18 8.92
CA LEU A 104 1.55 -5.84 9.12
C LEU A 104 2.31 -5.04 10.18
N GLY A 105 2.63 -5.66 11.32
CA GLY A 105 3.37 -5.02 12.40
C GLY A 105 4.76 -4.56 11.95
N MET A 106 5.49 -5.42 11.24
CA MET A 106 6.81 -5.08 10.70
C MET A 106 6.72 -3.98 9.63
N ALA A 107 5.71 -4.02 8.75
CA ALA A 107 5.51 -3.00 7.73
C ALA A 107 5.24 -1.62 8.35
N VAL A 108 4.37 -1.53 9.36
CA VAL A 108 4.05 -0.27 10.04
C VAL A 108 5.27 0.26 10.81
N VAL A 109 5.90 -0.57 11.64
CA VAL A 109 7.05 -0.14 12.44
C VAL A 109 8.23 0.25 11.55
N GLY A 110 8.57 -0.59 10.57
CA GLY A 110 9.65 -0.32 9.62
C GLY A 110 9.37 0.92 8.77
N GLY A 111 8.14 1.10 8.30
CA GLY A 111 7.72 2.28 7.54
C GLY A 111 7.81 3.57 8.35
N LEU A 112 7.37 3.56 9.61
CA LEU A 112 7.47 4.72 10.51
C LEU A 112 8.92 5.09 10.79
N ILE A 113 9.77 4.11 11.14
CA ILE A 113 11.20 4.34 11.38
C ILE A 113 11.85 4.92 10.12
N THR A 114 11.58 4.33 8.96
CA THR A 114 12.11 4.80 7.67
C THR A 114 11.64 6.21 7.37
N GLY A 115 10.35 6.52 7.57
CA GLY A 115 9.81 7.86 7.39
C GLY A 115 10.47 8.90 8.29
N LEU A 116 10.71 8.58 9.57
CA LEU A 116 11.43 9.46 10.50
C LEU A 116 12.88 9.70 10.07
N ILE A 117 13.57 8.68 9.58
CA ILE A 117 14.93 8.82 9.03
C ILE A 117 14.91 9.74 7.83
N LEU A 118 13.98 9.53 6.88
CA LEU A 118 13.85 10.34 5.67
C LEU A 118 13.47 11.80 5.94
N GLN A 119 12.95 12.13 7.12
CA GLN A 119 12.67 13.51 7.54
C GLN A 119 13.91 14.27 8.05
N ILE A 120 15.06 13.61 8.19
CA ILE A 120 16.30 14.27 8.62
C ILE A 120 16.78 15.20 7.50
N ARG A 121 17.03 16.47 7.82
CA ARG A 121 17.39 17.56 6.88
C ARG A 121 18.69 17.35 6.08
N ILE A 122 19.49 16.35 6.45
CA ILE A 122 20.74 15.98 5.76
C ILE A 122 20.43 15.11 4.52
N ILE A 123 19.25 14.48 4.49
CA ILE A 123 18.77 13.69 3.35
C ILE A 123 18.02 14.64 2.40
N ASN A 124 18.36 14.55 1.11
CA ASN A 124 17.82 15.42 0.06
C ASN A 124 16.29 15.48 0.12
N GLN A 125 15.76 16.68 0.38
CA GLN A 125 14.33 16.95 0.42
C GLN A 125 13.90 17.57 -0.91
N ILE A 126 12.60 17.50 -1.19
CA ILE A 126 12.01 18.24 -2.31
C ILE A 126 12.03 19.74 -1.96
N ASP A 127 12.55 20.55 -2.89
CA ASP A 127 12.68 22.01 -2.71
C ASP A 127 11.34 22.74 -2.77
N ASP A 128 10.46 22.32 -3.70
CA ASP A 128 9.12 22.89 -3.87
C ASP A 128 8.03 21.83 -3.69
N PRO A 129 7.33 21.81 -2.55
CA PRO A 129 6.32 20.79 -2.25
C PRO A 129 5.06 20.91 -3.12
N ASP A 130 4.76 22.09 -3.68
CA ASP A 130 3.61 22.27 -4.58
C ASP A 130 3.85 21.64 -5.95
N THR A 131 5.12 21.39 -6.29
CA THR A 131 5.55 20.71 -7.52
C THR A 131 6.31 19.43 -7.22
N ALA A 132 5.97 18.72 -6.14
CA ALA A 132 6.70 17.54 -5.66
C ALA A 132 6.94 16.43 -6.70
N HIS A 133 6.10 16.35 -7.73
CA HIS A 133 6.21 15.35 -8.81
C HIS A 133 6.94 15.86 -10.06
N HIS A 134 7.39 17.11 -10.07
CA HIS A 134 8.09 17.68 -11.22
C HIS A 134 9.58 17.34 -11.16
N ASP A 135 10.08 16.86 -12.30
CA ASP A 135 11.49 16.56 -12.52
C ASP A 135 12.42 17.77 -12.29
N ILE A 136 11.87 18.99 -12.31
CA ILE A 136 12.61 20.23 -12.05
C ILE A 136 13.31 20.22 -10.67
N ASN A 137 12.73 19.53 -9.68
CA ASN A 137 13.32 19.37 -8.35
C ASN A 137 14.63 18.56 -8.37
N TYR A 138 14.89 17.78 -9.42
CA TYR A 138 16.10 16.96 -9.55
C TYR A 138 17.11 17.56 -10.53
N TYR A 139 16.63 18.18 -11.61
CA TYR A 139 17.51 18.63 -12.70
C TYR A 139 17.83 20.14 -12.67
N ALA A 140 17.06 20.96 -11.96
CA ALA A 140 17.25 22.42 -11.95
C ALA A 140 17.89 22.96 -10.67
N GLN A 141 18.49 22.12 -9.82
CA GLN A 141 19.16 22.50 -8.56
C GLN A 141 20.40 23.40 -8.73
N SER A 142 20.70 23.89 -9.94
CA SER A 142 21.69 24.96 -10.12
C SER A 142 21.16 26.28 -9.55
N GLU A 143 22.03 27.12 -8.96
CA GLU A 143 21.74 28.40 -8.27
C GLU A 143 20.81 29.41 -8.98
N PHE A 144 20.38 29.12 -10.21
CA PHE A 144 19.45 29.89 -11.02
C PHE A 144 18.04 29.27 -11.08
N ASN A 145 17.40 29.04 -9.93
CA ASN A 145 15.95 28.83 -9.92
C ASN A 145 15.18 30.16 -10.06
N PHE A 146 15.63 31.05 -10.97
CA PHE A 146 15.02 32.33 -11.31
C PHE A 146 13.61 32.13 -11.89
N LEU A 147 13.41 31.04 -12.63
CA LEU A 147 12.13 30.73 -13.29
C LEU A 147 11.02 30.44 -12.29
N SER A 148 11.26 29.69 -11.21
CA SER A 148 10.23 29.43 -10.20
C SER A 148 9.86 30.69 -9.40
N LYS A 149 10.85 31.55 -9.06
CA LYS A 149 10.60 32.86 -8.43
C LYS A 149 9.84 33.79 -9.37
N TYR A 150 10.19 33.81 -10.65
CA TYR A 150 9.53 34.62 -11.68
C TYR A 150 8.10 34.14 -11.96
N GLN A 151 7.86 32.83 -12.02
CA GLN A 151 6.51 32.27 -12.16
C GLN A 151 5.63 32.59 -10.96
N ARG A 152 6.12 32.43 -9.72
CA ARG A 152 5.40 32.84 -8.50
C ARG A 152 5.08 34.33 -8.48
N ALA A 153 6.03 35.18 -8.88
CA ALA A 153 5.79 36.63 -8.97
C ALA A 153 4.72 36.96 -10.02
N ARG A 154 4.73 36.28 -11.17
CA ARG A 154 3.75 36.48 -12.25
C ARG A 154 2.35 35.99 -11.87
N GLU A 155 2.24 34.86 -11.16
CA GLU A 155 0.97 34.35 -10.64
C GLU A 155 0.39 35.28 -9.57
N GLN A 156 1.23 35.83 -8.70
CA GLN A 156 0.80 36.84 -7.74
C GLN A 156 0.30 38.10 -8.42
N GLU A 157 0.99 38.60 -9.46
CA GLU A 157 0.52 39.74 -10.26
C GLU A 157 -0.84 39.46 -10.94
N LEU A 158 -1.04 38.26 -11.47
CA LEU A 158 -2.29 37.87 -12.13
C LEU A 158 -3.46 37.83 -11.14
N LEU A 159 -3.26 37.20 -9.97
CA LEU A 159 -4.25 37.15 -8.90
C LEU A 159 -4.59 38.54 -8.36
N GLU A 160 -3.61 39.43 -8.27
CA GLU A 160 -3.81 40.80 -7.82
C GLU A 160 -4.60 41.62 -8.85
N ARG A 161 -4.33 41.43 -10.16
CA ARG A 161 -5.13 42.03 -11.24
C ARG A 161 -6.57 41.52 -11.24
N GLU A 162 -6.79 40.22 -11.10
CA GLU A 162 -8.13 39.64 -11.02
C GLU A 162 -8.90 40.19 -9.81
N ARG A 163 -8.26 40.27 -8.64
CA ARG A 163 -8.85 40.87 -7.44
C ARG A 163 -9.24 42.34 -7.66
N LEU A 164 -8.41 43.12 -8.36
CA LEU A 164 -8.72 44.51 -8.68
C LEU A 164 -9.91 44.61 -9.66
N HIS A 165 -10.02 43.70 -10.63
CA HIS A 165 -11.18 43.64 -11.53
C HIS A 165 -12.49 43.23 -10.85
N GLU A 166 -12.46 42.57 -9.70
CA GLU A 166 -13.66 42.29 -8.91
C GLU A 166 -14.10 43.47 -8.02
N ILE A 167 -13.18 44.38 -7.69
CA ILE A 167 -13.42 45.52 -6.78
C ILE A 167 -13.88 46.78 -7.52
N TYR A 168 -13.50 46.93 -8.80
CA TYR A 168 -13.83 48.07 -9.67
C TYR A 168 -14.79 47.69 -10.79
#